data_AF-A0A2K3K6U5-F1
#
_entry.id   AF-A0A2K3K6U5-F1
#
_cell.length_a   1.000
_cell.length_b   1.000
_cell.length_c   1.000
_cell.angle_alpha   90.00
_cell.angle_beta   90.00
_cell.angle_gamma   90.00
#
_symmetry.space_group_name_H-M   'P 1'
#
loop_
_entity.id
_entity.type
_entity.pdbx_description
1 polymer ?
#
loop_
_entity_poly.entity_id
_entity_poly.type
_entity_poly.pdbx_seq_one_letter_code
_entity_poly.pdbx_strand_id
1 'polypeptide(L)' 'VSAFLEIHDIAGLVRGAHQGQGLGNSFLSHIRAVDGIFHVLRAFEDPDIIHVDDTVDPVRDLEVITEELRLKGLS' A
#
# COMPACT_ATOMS: atom_id res chain seq x y z
N VAL A 1 -5.53 27.50 -19.24
CA VAL A 1 -4.65 26.36 -18.92
C VAL A 1 -5.43 25.43 -18.02
N SER A 2 -5.43 24.13 -18.30
CA SER A 2 -6.07 23.11 -17.46
C SER A 2 -5.06 22.56 -16.45
N ALA A 3 -5.51 22.25 -15.24
CA ALA A 3 -4.69 21.56 -14.25
C ALA A 3 -4.57 20.06 -14.61
N PHE A 4 -3.48 19.44 -14.21
CA PHE A 4 -3.25 18.01 -14.32
C PHE A 4 -2.67 17.46 -13.01
N LEU A 5 -2.91 16.19 -12.74
CA LEU A 5 -2.37 15.44 -11.61
C LEU A 5 -1.52 14.29 -12.16
N GLU A 6 -0.27 14.21 -11.72
CA GLU A 6 0.61 13.09 -12.05
C GLU A 6 0.37 11.96 -11.05
N ILE A 7 0.20 10.74 -11.56
CA ILE A 7 -0.09 9.55 -10.75
C ILE A 7 0.95 8.48 -11.11
N HIS A 8 1.66 7.99 -10.10
CA HIS A 8 2.57 6.87 -10.22
C HIS A 8 1.94 5.63 -9.60
N ASP A 9 1.95 4.51 -10.34
CA ASP A 9 1.54 3.22 -9.82
C ASP A 9 2.67 2.64 -8.95
N ILE A 10 2.34 2.29 -7.71
CA ILE A 10 3.29 1.76 -6.74
C ILE A 10 2.86 0.31 -6.45
N ALA A 11 3.79 -0.64 -6.58
CA ALA A 11 3.55 -2.04 -6.26
C ALA A 11 2.94 -2.23 -4.86
N GLY A 12 2.15 -3.28 -4.62
CA GLY A 12 1.50 -3.47 -3.31
C GLY A 12 2.47 -3.66 -2.14
N LEU A 13 2.10 -3.14 -0.98
CA LEU A 13 2.73 -3.43 0.30
C LEU A 13 2.15 -4.72 0.90
N VAL A 14 3.00 -5.54 1.50
CA VAL A 14 2.57 -6.70 2.30
C VAL A 14 3.06 -6.55 3.73
N ARG A 15 2.40 -7.22 4.67
CA ARG A 15 2.84 -7.30 6.07
C ARG A 15 4.32 -7.71 6.13
N GLY A 16 5.13 -7.01 6.93
CA GLY A 16 6.56 -7.28 7.10
C GLY A 16 7.47 -6.60 6.06
N ALA A 17 6.92 -5.78 5.17
CA ALA A 17 7.71 -5.01 4.21
C ALA A 17 8.73 -4.06 4.87
N HIS A 18 8.44 -3.53 6.07
CA HIS A 18 9.40 -2.75 6.84
C HIS A 18 10.67 -3.55 7.21
N GLN A 19 10.55 -4.87 7.33
CA GLN A 19 11.67 -5.79 7.62
C GLN A 19 12.41 -6.24 6.35
N GLY A 20 12.00 -5.75 5.18
CA GLY A 20 12.60 -6.12 3.89
C GLY A 20 12.05 -7.40 3.28
N GLN A 21 10.90 -7.90 3.73
CA GLN A 21 10.21 -9.00 3.06
C GLN A 21 9.55 -8.52 1.75
N GLY A 22 9.62 -9.34 0.71
CA GLY A 22 8.99 -9.06 -0.59
C GLY A 22 9.60 -7.84 -1.32
N LEU A 23 8.74 -7.07 -1.99
CA LEU A 23 9.11 -5.85 -2.73
C LEU A 23 9.18 -4.58 -1.85
N GLY A 24 9.20 -4.74 -0.52
CA GLY A 24 9.09 -3.64 0.44
C GLY A 24 10.13 -2.53 0.25
N ASN A 25 11.38 -2.85 -0.12
CA ASN A 25 12.39 -1.80 -0.37
C ASN A 25 12.09 -0.95 -1.62
N SER A 26 11.63 -1.57 -2.71
CA SER A 26 11.26 -0.85 -3.94
C SER A 26 10.00 -0.01 -3.75
N PHE A 27 9.04 -0.53 -2.97
CA PHE A 27 7.83 0.21 -2.57
C PHE A 27 8.18 1.53 -1.88
N LEU A 28 9.07 1.46 -0.89
CA LEU A 28 9.43 2.61 -0.07
C LEU A 28 10.24 3.65 -0.85
N SER A 29 11.10 3.24 -1.80
CA SER A 29 11.78 4.19 -2.67
C SER A 29 10.81 4.96 -3.56
N HIS A 30 9.72 4.33 -4.02
CA HIS A 30 8.70 4.98 -4.83
C HIS A 30 7.83 5.94 -4.00
N ILE A 31 7.46 5.57 -2.77
CA ILE A 31 6.70 6.47 -1.88
C ILE A 31 7.49 7.74 -1.55
N ARG A 32 8.81 7.64 -1.35
CA ARG A 32 9.66 8.82 -1.10
C ARG A 32 9.76 9.78 -2.28
N ALA A 33 9.32 9.37 -3.46
CA ALA A 33 9.36 10.17 -4.69
C ALA A 33 8.02 10.87 -4.99
N VAL A 34 6.98 10.67 -4.17
CA VAL A 34 5.65 11.27 -4.36
C VAL A 34 5.25 12.15 -3.18
N ASP A 35 4.40 13.14 -3.45
CA ASP A 35 3.92 14.10 -2.44
C ASP A 35 2.65 13.65 -1.72
N GLY A 36 2.04 12.56 -2.15
CA GLY A 36 0.81 12.02 -1.58
C GLY A 36 0.56 10.58 -2.01
N ILE A 37 -0.26 9.88 -1.24
CA ILE A 37 -0.57 8.47 -1.46
C ILE A 37 -2.09 8.30 -1.58
N PHE A 38 -2.54 7.58 -2.59
CA PHE A 38 -3.90 7.05 -2.65
C PHE A 38 -3.94 5.66 -2.01
N HIS A 39 -4.59 5.53 -0.86
CA HIS A 39 -4.81 4.23 -0.21
C HIS A 39 -6.03 3.54 -0.83
N VAL A 40 -5.78 2.54 -1.67
CA VAL A 40 -6.82 1.71 -2.29
C VAL A 40 -7.03 0.47 -1.43
N LEU A 41 -8.25 0.29 -0.91
CA LEU A 41 -8.63 -0.84 -0.07
C LEU A 41 -9.66 -1.71 -0.79
N ARG A 42 -9.54 -3.03 -0.62
CA ARG A 42 -10.56 -3.97 -1.12
C ARG A 42 -11.73 -4.02 -0.14
N ALA A 43 -12.92 -3.68 -0.61
CA ALA A 43 -14.16 -3.71 0.17
C ALA A 43 -15.24 -4.59 -0.49
N PHE A 44 -14.81 -5.57 -1.29
CA PHE A 44 -15.70 -6.51 -1.96
C PHE A 44 -15.11 -7.93 -1.93
N GLU A 45 -15.99 -8.91 -1.81
CA GLU A 45 -15.64 -10.33 -1.93
C GLU A 45 -15.70 -10.75 -3.40
N ASP A 46 -14.69 -11.50 -3.82
CA ASP A 46 -14.62 -12.09 -5.15
C ASP A 46 -13.82 -13.41 -5.02
N PRO A 47 -14.44 -14.57 -5.28
CA PRO A 47 -13.82 -15.88 -5.13
C PRO A 47 -12.68 -16.13 -6.14
N ASP A 48 -12.64 -15.40 -7.26
CA ASP A 48 -11.57 -15.52 -8.25
C ASP A 48 -10.33 -14.70 -7.89
N ILE A 49 -10.40 -13.87 -6.84
CA ILE A 49 -9.31 -12.99 -6.40
C ILE A 49 -8.82 -13.41 -5.01
N ILE A 50 -7.63 -14.01 -4.97
CA ILE A 50 -6.97 -14.44 -3.74
C ILE A 50 -6.57 -13.23 -2.90
N HIS A 51 -6.91 -13.25 -1.62
CA HIS A 51 -6.46 -12.26 -0.63
C HIS A 51 -5.24 -12.80 0.13
N VAL A 52 -4.26 -11.93 0.44
CA VAL A 52 -3.03 -12.34 1.15
C VAL A 52 -3.31 -12.93 2.54
N ASP A 53 -4.35 -12.43 3.21
CA ASP A 53 -4.76 -12.86 4.55
C ASP A 53 -6.03 -13.75 4.51
N ASP A 54 -6.29 -14.44 3.39
CA ASP A 54 -7.43 -15.37 3.11
C ASP A 54 -8.85 -14.79 3.28
N THR A 55 -8.95 -13.56 3.81
CA THR A 55 -10.19 -12.85 4.17
C THR A 55 -10.04 -11.40 3.77
N VAL A 56 -11.10 -10.80 3.23
CA VAL A 56 -11.13 -9.37 2.90
C VAL A 56 -11.55 -8.59 4.14
N ASP A 57 -10.67 -7.72 4.65
CA ASP A 57 -10.96 -6.83 5.78
C ASP A 57 -10.29 -5.47 5.54
N PRO A 58 -11.01 -4.47 4.98
CA PRO A 58 -10.42 -3.18 4.64
C PRO A 58 -9.94 -2.39 5.85
N VAL A 59 -10.48 -2.64 7.05
CA VAL A 59 -10.05 -1.94 8.28
C VAL A 59 -8.69 -2.49 8.70
N ARG A 60 -8.57 -3.82 8.76
CA ARG A 60 -7.29 -4.48 9.05
C ARG A 60 -6.22 -4.12 8.01
N ASP A 61 -6.57 -4.09 6.73
CA ASP A 61 -5.63 -3.77 5.66
C ASP A 61 -5.13 -2.31 5.78
N LEU A 62 -6.01 -1.37 6.13
CA LEU A 62 -5.63 0.01 6.40
C LEU A 62 -4.67 0.11 7.61
N GLU A 63 -4.96 -0.62 8.68
CA GLU A 63 -4.09 -0.67 9.87
C GLU A 63 -2.71 -1.21 9.53
N VAL A 64 -2.63 -2.28 8.73
CA VAL A 64 -1.36 -2.85 8.26
C VAL A 64 -0.57 -1.83 7.45
N ILE A 65 -1.19 -1.18 6.46
CA ILE A 65 -0.48 -0.18 5.64
C ILE A 65 0.01 0.98 6.51
N THR A 66 -0.83 1.48 7.41
CA THR A 66 -0.51 2.59 8.29
C THR A 66 0.66 2.26 9.22
N GLU A 67 0.65 1.07 9.83
CA GLU A 67 1.71 0.64 10.74
C GLU A 67 3.04 0.45 10.00
N GLU A 68 3.03 -0.15 8.80
CA GLU A 68 4.23 -0.34 7.99
C GLU A 68 4.86 0.99 7.55
N LEU A 69 4.04 1.99 7.18
CA LEU A 69 4.51 3.34 6.87
C LEU A 69 5.11 4.04 8.09
N ARG A 70 4.47 3.89 9.26
CA ARG A 70 4.94 4.45 10.53
C ARG A 70 6.26 3.85 10.98
N LEU A 71 6.39 2.51 10.93
CA LEU A 71 7.61 1.80 11.33
C LEU A 71 8.83 2.18 10.48
N LYS A 72 8.61 2.71 9.27
CA LYS A 72 9.66 3.24 8.39
C LYS A 72 9.90 4.74 8.52
N GLY A 73 9.15 5.44 9.37
CA GLY A 73 9.29 6.88 9.61
C GLY A 73 8.88 7.73 8.40
N LEU A 74 7.85 7.31 7.67
CA LEU A 74 7.24 8.05 6.55
C LEU A 74 5.93 8.76 6.93
N SER A 75 5.59 8.77 8.23
CA SER A 75 4.39 9.41 8.81
C SER A 75 4.74 10.68 9.58
#